data_AF-A0A843ISU2-F1
#
_entry.id   AF-A0A843ISU2-F1
#
_cell.length_a   1.000
_cell.length_b   1.000
_cell.length_c   1.000
_cell.angle_alpha   90.00
_cell.angle_beta   90.00
_cell.angle_gamma   90.00
#
_symmetry.space_group_name_H-M   'P 1'
#
loop_
_entity.id
_entity.type
_entity.pdbx_description
1 polymer ?
#
loop_
_entity_poly.entity_id
_entity_poly.type
_entity_poly.pdbx_seq_one_letter_code
_entity_poly.pdbx_strand_id
1 'polypeptide(L)'
;TKGKGFQGVTKRWGVKLLSHRNSKHRRGIGNLGPNRPGYVRSTVPGSGQMGYHQRTEFNKKVMKVGTDGSEVTPRGGFFNYGEVRNTYVLVHGSVPGPTKRLIRFRDATRVPKKASTEAVDVTYVSTDSKQGA
;
A
#
# COMPACT_ATOMS: atom_id res chain seq x y z
N THR A 1 -4.00 -0.51 -5.46
CA THR A 1 -3.05 0.38 -4.73
C THR A 1 -3.43 1.84 -4.91
N LYS A 2 -2.85 2.78 -4.14
CA LYS A 2 -3.03 4.23 -4.38
C LYS A 2 -2.40 4.63 -5.72
N GLY A 3 -3.13 5.42 -6.52
CA GLY A 3 -2.62 5.99 -7.77
C GLY A 3 -1.60 7.08 -7.50
N LYS A 4 -0.47 7.06 -8.23
CA LYS A 4 0.58 8.09 -8.14
C LYS A 4 0.86 8.76 -9.49
N GLY A 5 0.05 8.50 -10.52
CA GLY A 5 0.19 9.09 -11.86
C GLY A 5 1.46 8.62 -12.59
N PHE A 6 1.91 9.43 -13.55
CA PHE A 6 3.19 9.23 -14.23
C PHE A 6 4.35 9.56 -13.28
N GLN A 7 5.31 8.65 -13.16
CA GLN A 7 6.46 8.81 -12.29
C GLN A 7 7.77 8.58 -13.06
N GLY A 8 8.80 9.33 -12.66
CA GLY A 8 10.16 9.10 -13.14
C GLY A 8 10.72 7.75 -12.67
N VAL A 9 11.75 7.26 -13.35
CA VAL A 9 12.35 5.94 -13.11
C VAL A 9 12.72 5.74 -11.64
N THR A 10 13.40 6.72 -11.02
CA THR A 10 13.85 6.65 -9.63
C THR A 10 12.70 6.36 -8.67
N LYS A 11 11.56 7.05 -8.81
CA LYS A 11 10.42 6.87 -7.89
C LYS A 11 9.66 5.57 -8.17
N ARG A 12 9.57 5.18 -9.45
CA ARG A 12 8.82 4.00 -9.90
C ARG A 12 9.53 2.69 -9.56
N TRP A 13 10.84 2.64 -9.78
CA TRP A 13 11.66 1.42 -9.69
C TRP A 13 12.72 1.44 -8.58
N GLY A 14 12.92 2.56 -7.89
CA GLY A 14 13.90 2.66 -6.80
C GLY A 14 15.37 2.70 -7.27
N VAL A 15 15.63 3.07 -8.53
CA VAL A 15 16.98 3.15 -9.09
C VAL A 15 17.81 4.23 -8.36
N LYS A 16 19.09 3.95 -8.09
CA LYS A 16 20.02 4.91 -7.49
C LYS A 16 20.11 6.19 -8.32
N LEU A 17 20.15 7.34 -7.63
CA LEU A 17 20.39 8.63 -8.28
C LEU A 17 21.77 8.67 -8.92
N LEU A 18 21.86 9.31 -10.09
CA LEU A 18 23.15 9.62 -10.70
C LEU A 18 23.90 10.66 -9.84
N SER A 19 25.18 10.87 -10.16
CA SER A 19 26.01 11.87 -9.49
C SER A 19 25.34 13.25 -9.50
N HIS A 20 25.52 14.03 -8.43
CA HIS A 20 24.95 15.38 -8.35
C HIS A 20 25.52 16.32 -9.43
N ARG A 21 26.73 16.03 -9.94
CA ARG A 21 27.40 16.79 -11.02
C ARG A 21 27.02 16.32 -12.42
N ASN A 22 26.01 15.47 -12.57
CA ASN A 22 25.59 15.03 -13.89
C ASN A 22 24.98 16.20 -14.67
N SER A 23 25.41 16.42 -15.92
CA SER A 23 25.07 17.61 -16.70
C SER A 23 23.60 17.69 -17.08
N LYS A 24 22.97 16.55 -17.41
CA LYS A 24 21.57 16.52 -17.87
C LYS A 24 20.61 16.36 -16.71
N HIS A 25 20.48 15.12 -16.22
CA HIS A 25 19.48 14.79 -15.21
C HIS A 25 20.07 13.84 -14.18
N ARG A 26 19.84 14.17 -12.91
CA ARG A 26 20.22 13.30 -11.78
C ARG A 26 19.25 12.12 -11.59
N ARG A 27 17.97 12.33 -11.94
CA ARG A 27 16.86 11.38 -11.76
C ARG A 27 16.56 10.63 -13.06
N GLY A 28 17.54 9.88 -13.53
CA GLY A 28 17.46 9.09 -14.75
C GLY A 28 18.28 7.81 -14.63
N ILE A 29 18.26 7.01 -15.69
CA ILE A 29 19.10 5.83 -15.81
C ILE A 29 20.38 6.24 -16.54
N GLY A 30 21.53 5.69 -16.12
CA GLY A 30 22.80 5.96 -16.78
C GLY A 30 22.90 5.26 -18.15
N ASN A 31 22.61 3.96 -18.20
CA ASN A 31 22.69 3.15 -19.40
C ASN A 31 21.39 2.34 -19.64
N LEU A 32 20.85 2.38 -20.85
CA LEU A 32 19.65 1.63 -21.27
C LEU A 32 19.95 0.21 -21.76
N GLY A 33 21.22 -0.13 -22.01
CA GLY A 33 21.63 -1.47 -22.41
C GLY A 33 22.89 -1.49 -23.28
N PRO A 34 23.41 -2.68 -23.60
CA PRO A 34 24.50 -2.85 -24.57
C PRO A 34 24.04 -2.59 -26.01
N ASN A 35 25.00 -2.38 -26.92
CA ASN A 35 24.73 -2.07 -28.34
C ASN A 35 23.94 -3.19 -29.05
N ARG A 36 24.39 -4.45 -28.94
CA ARG A 36 23.62 -5.63 -29.38
C ARG A 36 22.70 -6.05 -28.22
N PRO A 37 21.37 -6.17 -28.38
CA PRO A 37 20.64 -6.61 -29.58
C PRO A 37 20.01 -5.49 -30.46
N GLY A 38 20.40 -4.22 -30.31
CA GLY A 38 19.87 -3.11 -31.13
C GLY A 38 18.52 -2.56 -30.66
N TYR A 39 18.02 -2.99 -29.51
CA TYR A 39 16.80 -2.47 -28.88
C TYR A 39 16.91 -2.48 -27.34
N VAL A 40 16.11 -1.65 -26.69
CA VAL A 40 16.01 -1.59 -25.23
C VAL A 40 15.11 -2.73 -24.75
N ARG A 41 15.62 -3.57 -23.84
CA ARG A 41 14.85 -4.71 -23.29
C ARG A 41 13.70 -4.21 -22.43
N SER A 42 12.58 -4.95 -22.41
CA SER A 42 11.40 -4.64 -21.58
C SER A 42 11.67 -4.70 -20.08
N THR A 43 12.73 -5.39 -19.66
CA THR A 43 13.17 -5.49 -18.26
C THR A 43 13.88 -4.22 -17.78
N VAL A 44 14.34 -3.37 -18.68
CA VAL A 44 15.03 -2.13 -18.33
C VAL A 44 14.01 -1.19 -17.68
N PRO A 45 14.31 -0.64 -16.49
CA PRO A 45 13.37 0.23 -15.81
C PRO A 45 13.11 1.47 -16.69
N GLY A 46 11.88 1.97 -16.68
CA GLY A 46 11.47 3.12 -17.48
C GLY A 46 10.52 4.01 -16.70
N SER A 47 10.45 5.30 -17.06
CA SER A 47 9.40 6.19 -16.54
C SER A 47 8.03 5.70 -17.00
N GLY A 48 6.99 6.05 -16.26
CA GLY A 48 5.65 5.60 -16.58
C GLY A 48 4.71 5.59 -15.39
N GLN A 49 3.53 5.01 -15.58
CA GLN A 49 2.51 4.91 -14.55
C GLN A 49 3.03 4.18 -13.31
N MET A 50 2.74 4.76 -12.14
CA MET A 50 2.98 4.15 -10.84
C MET A 50 1.68 4.10 -10.03
N GLY A 51 1.37 2.91 -9.53
CA GLY A 51 0.19 2.69 -8.69
C GLY A 51 -1.08 2.51 -9.50
N TYR A 52 -2.21 2.49 -8.80
CA TYR A 52 -3.53 2.12 -9.35
C TYR A 52 -3.64 0.68 -9.88
N HIS A 53 -2.61 -0.16 -9.69
CA HIS A 53 -2.66 -1.58 -10.03
C HIS A 53 -3.52 -2.38 -9.03
N GLN A 54 -4.14 -3.44 -9.53
CA GLN A 54 -4.78 -4.45 -8.70
C GLN A 54 -3.70 -5.30 -8.03
N ARG A 55 -3.82 -5.48 -6.71
CA ARG A 55 -2.93 -6.32 -5.92
C ARG A 55 -3.78 -7.13 -4.95
N THR A 56 -3.45 -8.41 -4.84
CA THR A 56 -4.03 -9.31 -3.86
C THR A 56 -3.01 -9.51 -2.77
N GLU A 57 -3.32 -9.04 -1.57
CA GLU A 57 -2.51 -9.34 -0.38
C GLU A 57 -3.12 -10.56 0.32
N PHE A 58 -2.27 -11.50 0.71
CA PHE A 58 -2.69 -12.76 1.32
C PHE A 58 -2.47 -12.76 2.83
N ASN A 59 -3.24 -13.60 3.53
CA ASN A 59 -2.99 -14.00 4.91
C ASN A 59 -2.92 -12.82 5.90
N LYS A 60 -3.81 -11.84 5.75
CA LYS A 60 -4.02 -10.79 6.74
C LYS A 60 -4.88 -11.32 7.87
N LYS A 61 -4.42 -11.18 9.11
CA LYS A 61 -5.17 -11.59 10.29
C LYS A 61 -6.30 -10.61 10.57
N VAL A 62 -7.51 -11.14 10.81
CA VAL A 62 -8.63 -10.36 11.32
C VAL A 62 -8.50 -10.31 12.84
N MET A 63 -8.49 -9.11 13.41
CA MET A 63 -8.29 -8.88 14.84
C MET A 63 -9.63 -8.79 15.57
N LYS A 64 -10.58 -8.04 15.00
CA LYS A 64 -11.91 -7.84 15.58
C LYS A 64 -12.93 -7.64 14.47
N VAL A 65 -14.12 -8.22 14.63
CA VAL A 65 -15.32 -7.88 13.85
C VAL A 65 -16.31 -7.30 14.84
N GLY A 66 -16.80 -6.09 14.58
CA GLY A 66 -17.70 -5.39 15.47
C GLY A 66 -18.90 -4.82 14.72
N THR A 67 -20.03 -4.71 15.42
CA THR A 67 -21.27 -4.14 14.88
C THR A 67 -21.35 -2.63 15.07
N ASP A 68 -20.86 -2.11 16.20
CA ASP A 68 -20.87 -0.68 16.52
C ASP A 68 -19.54 -0.01 16.17
N GLY A 69 -19.54 0.83 15.15
CA GLY A 69 -18.33 1.56 14.71
C GLY A 69 -17.89 2.69 15.64
N SER A 70 -18.68 3.04 16.67
CA SER A 70 -18.30 4.02 17.70
C SER A 70 -17.10 3.58 18.52
N GLU A 71 -16.90 2.26 18.69
CA GLU A 71 -15.79 1.67 19.44
C GLU A 71 -14.41 1.93 18.81
N VAL A 72 -14.36 2.15 17.50
CA VAL A 72 -13.12 2.24 16.72
C VAL A 72 -12.90 3.62 16.11
N THR A 73 -13.96 4.42 16.00
CA THR A 73 -13.88 5.76 15.41
C THR A 73 -13.06 6.69 16.31
N PRO A 74 -11.93 7.25 15.83
CA PRO A 74 -11.16 8.21 16.61
C PRO A 74 -11.96 9.48 16.91
N ARG A 75 -11.60 10.21 17.96
CA ARG A 75 -12.13 11.55 18.24
C ARG A 75 -11.94 12.45 17.01
N GLY A 76 -13.03 12.97 16.46
CA GLY A 76 -13.04 13.75 15.21
C GLY A 76 -13.13 12.93 13.91
N GLY A 77 -13.26 11.61 13.99
CA GLY A 77 -13.43 10.71 12.85
C GLY A 77 -12.14 10.35 12.10
N PHE A 78 -12.25 9.40 11.17
CA PHE A 78 -11.13 8.98 10.34
C PHE A 78 -10.81 10.01 9.26
N PHE A 79 -9.52 10.33 9.10
CA PHE A 79 -9.04 11.27 8.10
C PHE A 79 -9.46 10.86 6.68
N ASN A 80 -10.03 11.80 5.92
CA ASN A 80 -10.56 11.57 4.56
C ASN A 80 -11.58 10.41 4.47
N TYR A 81 -12.19 9.99 5.57
CA TYR A 81 -13.25 8.98 5.61
C TYR A 81 -14.48 9.52 6.32
N GLY A 82 -14.38 9.83 7.61
CA GLY A 82 -15.47 10.18 8.50
C GLY A 82 -15.65 9.17 9.63
N GLU A 83 -16.83 9.12 10.21
CA GLU A 83 -17.20 8.17 11.26
C GLU A 83 -17.62 6.82 10.67
N VAL A 84 -17.34 5.73 11.38
CA VAL A 84 -17.81 4.40 11.00
C VAL A 84 -19.12 4.13 11.75
N ARG A 85 -20.22 3.96 11.01
CA ARG A 85 -21.56 3.71 11.59
C ARG A 85 -22.05 2.26 11.44
N ASN A 86 -21.43 1.52 10.53
CA ASN A 86 -21.85 0.17 10.18
C ASN A 86 -20.86 -0.87 10.76
N THR A 87 -21.21 -2.14 10.61
CA THR A 87 -20.33 -3.27 10.91
C THR A 87 -18.95 -3.08 10.27
N TYR A 88 -17.91 -3.33 11.04
CA TYR A 88 -16.53 -3.11 10.63
C TYR A 88 -15.68 -4.35 10.89
N VAL A 89 -14.54 -4.39 10.21
CA VAL A 89 -13.51 -5.41 10.37
C VAL A 89 -12.19 -4.72 10.63
N LEU A 90 -11.56 -5.04 11.75
CA LEU A 90 -10.22 -4.59 12.09
C LEU A 90 -9.20 -5.62 11.58
N VAL A 91 -8.38 -5.20 10.61
CA VAL A 91 -7.38 -6.05 9.96
C VAL A 91 -5.99 -5.67 10.47
N HIS A 92 -5.15 -6.68 10.71
CA HIS A 92 -3.76 -6.45 11.11
C HIS A 92 -2.95 -5.79 9.98
N GLY A 93 -2.36 -4.63 10.28
CA GLY A 93 -1.47 -3.90 9.38
C GLY A 93 -2.22 -3.05 8.34
N SER A 94 -1.62 -2.88 7.16
CA SER A 94 -2.15 -2.04 6.08
C SER A 94 -2.87 -2.84 4.99
N VAL A 95 -3.72 -2.14 4.23
CA VAL A 95 -4.52 -2.67 3.11
C VAL A 95 -4.30 -1.80 1.87
N PRO A 96 -4.27 -2.36 0.65
CA PRO A 96 -3.87 -1.61 -0.53
C PRO A 96 -4.95 -0.66 -1.04
N GLY A 97 -4.76 0.64 -0.86
CA GLY A 97 -5.65 1.67 -1.42
C GLY A 97 -5.52 3.01 -0.71
N PRO A 98 -6.10 4.09 -1.27
CA PRO A 98 -6.45 5.25 -0.48
C PRO A 98 -7.64 4.96 0.45
N THR A 99 -7.91 5.87 1.39
CA THR A 99 -9.15 5.90 2.17
C THR A 99 -10.37 5.91 1.25
N LYS A 100 -11.49 5.32 1.68
CA LYS A 100 -12.75 5.14 0.91
C LYS A 100 -12.69 4.20 -0.30
N ARG A 101 -11.55 3.58 -0.62
CA ARG A 101 -11.50 2.61 -1.73
C ARG A 101 -12.19 1.31 -1.34
N LEU A 102 -13.09 0.83 -2.20
CA LEU A 102 -13.70 -0.49 -2.08
C LEU A 102 -12.62 -1.59 -2.12
N ILE A 103 -12.70 -2.49 -1.14
CA ILE A 103 -11.83 -3.65 -1.01
C ILE A 103 -12.72 -4.89 -1.02
N ARG A 104 -12.31 -5.91 -1.79
CA ARG A 104 -12.99 -7.20 -1.83
C ARG A 104 -12.24 -8.18 -0.94
N PHE A 105 -12.92 -8.71 0.06
CA PHE A 105 -12.42 -9.85 0.84
C PHE A 105 -12.66 -11.15 0.09
N ARG A 106 -11.76 -12.11 0.32
CA ARG A 106 -11.84 -13.46 -0.21
C ARG A 106 -11.16 -14.38 0.79
N ASP A 107 -11.70 -15.58 0.95
CA ASP A 107 -11.08 -16.60 1.79
C ASP A 107 -9.67 -16.96 1.32
N ALA A 108 -8.86 -17.40 2.28
CA ALA A 108 -7.47 -17.74 2.04
C ALA A 108 -7.39 -19.04 1.23
N THR A 109 -6.88 -18.98 0.00
CA THR A 109 -6.60 -20.19 -0.81
C THR A 109 -5.42 -20.99 -0.27
N ARG A 110 -4.48 -20.33 0.41
CA ARG A 110 -3.25 -20.96 0.93
C ARG A 110 -3.10 -20.61 2.40
N VAL A 111 -3.60 -21.48 3.27
CA VAL A 111 -3.45 -21.33 4.72
C VAL A 111 -1.97 -21.53 5.07
N PRO A 112 -1.32 -20.58 5.77
CA PRO A 112 0.06 -20.77 6.21
C PRO A 112 0.14 -21.93 7.21
N LYS A 113 1.12 -22.84 7.04
CA LYS A 113 1.33 -23.97 7.98
C LYS A 113 1.59 -23.54 9.43
N LYS A 114 2.09 -22.31 9.62
CA LYS A 114 2.38 -21.68 10.93
C LYS A 114 1.46 -20.49 11.21
N ALA A 115 0.22 -20.51 10.73
CA ALA A 115 -0.74 -19.48 11.08
C ALA A 115 -1.19 -19.67 12.54
N SER A 116 -1.13 -18.62 13.35
CA SER A 116 -1.81 -18.61 14.65
C SER A 116 -3.32 -18.70 14.39
N THR A 117 -3.92 -19.86 14.61
CA THR A 117 -5.38 -20.05 14.56
C THR A 117 -6.07 -19.40 15.77
N GLU A 118 -5.30 -19.07 16.80
CA GLU A 118 -5.78 -18.44 18.02
C GLU A 118 -6.43 -17.08 17.73
N ALA A 119 -7.63 -16.91 18.27
CA ALA A 119 -8.34 -15.65 18.31
C ALA A 119 -7.47 -14.61 19.03
N VAL A 120 -7.41 -13.40 18.45
CA VAL A 120 -6.68 -12.30 19.08
C VAL A 120 -7.58 -11.67 20.11
N ASP A 121 -7.13 -11.64 21.37
CA ASP A 121 -7.77 -10.84 22.40
C ASP A 121 -7.32 -9.37 22.24
N VAL A 122 -8.26 -8.50 21.87
CA VAL A 122 -7.97 -7.09 21.65
C VAL A 122 -8.33 -6.33 22.92
N THR A 123 -7.32 -6.07 23.75
CA THR A 123 -7.50 -5.40 25.05
C THR A 123 -7.79 -3.90 24.93
N TYR A 124 -7.17 -3.22 23.97
CA TYR A 124 -7.30 -1.77 23.81
C TYR A 124 -7.23 -1.35 22.34
N VAL A 125 -8.11 -0.43 21.95
CA VAL A 125 -8.09 0.26 20.66
C VAL A 125 -8.00 1.76 20.90
N SER A 126 -6.96 2.41 20.40
CA SER A 126 -6.78 3.86 20.53
C SER A 126 -7.83 4.62 19.71
N THR A 127 -8.67 5.39 20.39
CA THR A 127 -9.65 6.32 19.80
C THR A 127 -9.15 7.77 19.82
N ASP A 128 -7.85 7.99 20.04
CA ASP A 128 -7.28 9.34 20.00
C ASP A 128 -7.30 9.93 18.59
N SER A 129 -7.57 11.24 18.52
CA SER A 129 -7.59 12.00 17.26
C SER A 129 -6.30 11.79 16.47
N LYS A 130 -6.45 11.67 15.14
CA LYS A 130 -5.33 11.53 14.19
C LYS A 130 -5.15 12.78 13.33
N GLN A 131 -5.82 13.90 13.66
CA GLN A 131 -5.78 15.14 12.88
C GLN A 131 -4.62 16.07 13.25
N GLY A 132 -3.88 15.75 14.31
CA GLY A 132 -2.76 16.51 14.86
C GLY A 132 -2.44 15.96 16.25
N ALA A 133 -1.30 16.35 16.83
CA ALA A 133 -1.06 16.17 18.26
C ALA A 133 -1.92 17.17 19.05
#